data_AF-A0A699Z5K7-F1
#
_entry.id   AF-A0A699Z5K7-F1
#
_cell.length_a   1.000
_cell.length_b   1.000
_cell.length_c   1.000
_cell.angle_alpha   90.00
_cell.angle_beta   90.00
_cell.angle_gamma   90.00
#
_symmetry.space_group_name_H-M   'P 1'
#
loop_
_entity.id
_entity.type
_entity.pdbx_description
1 polymer ?
#
loop_
_entity_poly.entity_id
_entity_poly.type
_entity_poly.pdbx_seq_one_letter_code
_entity_poly.pdbx_strand_id
1 'polypeptide(L)' 'MYQKFGYVKYREVLGYYSGSENAYDMRKAMPRDKLRKSVIPLKRPVKPEELEFD' A
#
# COMPACT_ATOMS: atom_id res chain seq x y z
N MET A 1 2.91 -14.53 0.09
CA MET A 1 3.57 -14.54 1.43
C MET A 1 2.89 -13.55 2.39
N TYR A 2 3.02 -12.24 2.20
CA TYR A 2 2.55 -11.21 3.15
C TYR A 2 1.05 -11.25 3.49
N GLN A 3 0.18 -11.68 2.57
CA GLN A 3 -1.25 -11.89 2.86
C GLN A 3 -1.47 -12.88 4.01
N LYS A 4 -0.66 -13.95 4.10
CA LYS A 4 -0.73 -14.94 5.20
C LYS A 4 -0.35 -14.33 6.55
N PHE A 5 0.42 -13.23 6.55
CA PHE A 5 0.77 -12.48 7.76
C PHE A 5 -0.23 -11.36 8.11
N GLY A 6 -1.35 -11.27 7.38
CA GLY A 6 -2.42 -10.30 7.62
C GLY A 6 -2.23 -8.94 6.93
N TYR A 7 -1.32 -8.84 5.96
CA TYR A 7 -1.19 -7.64 5.15
C TYR A 7 -2.25 -7.60 4.04
N VAL A 8 -2.75 -6.40 3.76
CA VAL A 8 -3.69 -6.14 2.66
C VAL A 8 -3.03 -5.23 1.63
N LYS A 9 -3.45 -5.35 0.37
CA LYS A 9 -3.03 -4.43 -0.69
C LYS A 9 -3.70 -3.08 -0.45
N TYR A 10 -2.91 -2.05 -0.14
CA TYR A 10 -3.41 -0.70 0.09
C TYR A 10 -3.51 0.08 -1.23
N ARG A 11 -2.44 0.09 -2.03
CA ARG A 11 -2.42 0.71 -3.36
C ARG A 11 -1.43 0.01 -4.28
N GLU A 12 -1.56 0.26 -5.58
CA GLU A 12 -0.55 -0.08 -6.57
C GLU A 12 0.28 1.17 -6.89
N VAL A 13 1.61 1.01 -6.87
CA VAL A 13 2.57 2.06 -7.19
C VAL A 13 3.20 1.74 -8.53
N LEU A 14 2.94 2.57 -9.54
CA LEU A 14 3.38 2.35 -10.91
C LEU A 14 4.88 2.65 -11.03
N GLY A 15 5.64 1.75 -11.67
CA GLY A 15 7.07 1.98 -11.93
C GLY A 15 7.92 2.20 -10.67
N TYR A 16 7.51 1.65 -9.51
CA TYR A 16 8.22 1.80 -8.24
C TYR A 16 9.67 1.31 -8.29
N TYR A 17 9.91 0.20 -8.99
CA TYR A 17 11.27 -0.32 -9.18
C TYR A 17 11.88 0.29 -10.44
N SER A 18 12.54 1.44 -10.28
CA SER A 18 13.30 2.13 -11.34
C SER A 18 12.50 2.37 -12.64
N GLY A 19 11.18 2.54 -12.54
CA GLY A 19 10.30 2.74 -13.70
C GLY A 19 9.93 1.49 -14.49
N SER A 20 10.47 0.31 -14.15
CA SER A 20 10.24 -0.92 -14.92
C SER A 20 9.14 -1.82 -14.35
N GLU A 21 8.95 -1.83 -13.03
CA GLU A 21 7.96 -2.69 -12.39
C GLU A 21 7.10 -1.93 -11.39
N ASN A 22 5.81 -2.27 -11.39
CA ASN A 22 4.86 -1.80 -10.39
C ASN A 22 5.09 -2.54 -9.07
N ALA A 23 4.77 -1.88 -7.97
CA ALA A 23 4.80 -2.49 -6.63
C ALA A 23 3.44 -2.37 -5.95
N TYR A 24 3.16 -3.28 -5.01
CA TYR A 24 2.02 -3.16 -4.11
C TYR A 24 2.50 -2.60 -2.76
N ASP A 25 2.00 -1.42 -2.40
CA ASP A 25 2.06 -0.93 -1.02
C ASP A 25 1.11 -1.81 -0.19
N MET A 26 1.69 -2.60 0.71
CA MET A 26 0.95 -3.53 1.55
C MET A 26 0.96 -3.05 3.00
N ARG A 27 -0.22 -2.98 3.62
CA ARG A 27 -0.37 -2.49 5.00
C ARG A 27 -1.00 -3.53 5.91
N LYS A 28 -0.64 -3.48 7.19
CA LYS A 28 -1.23 -4.29 8.26
C LYS A 28 -1.71 -3.38 9.39
N ALA A 29 -2.97 -3.53 9.78
CA ALA A 29 -3.54 -2.75 10.88
C ALA A 29 -2.91 -3.23 12.19
N MET A 30 -2.35 -2.29 12.95
CA MET A 30 -1.79 -2.54 14.28
C MET A 30 -2.88 -2.39 15.37
N PRO A 31 -2.69 -2.91 16.60
CA PRO A 31 -3.74 -2.92 17.63
C PRO A 31 -4.36 -1.55 17.98
N ARG A 32 -3.63 -0.46 17.72
CA ARG A 32 -4.13 0.91 17.89
C ARG A 32 -5.24 1.26 16.89
N ASP A 33 -5.19 0.73 15.68
CA ASP A 33 -6.19 0.99 14.63
C ASP A 33 -7.36 -0.01 14.73
N LYS A 34 -8.15 0.15 15.80
CA LYS A 34 -9.30 -0.72 16.10
C LYS A 34 -10.34 -0.75 14.97
N LEU A 35 -10.45 0.35 14.23
CA LEU A 35 -11.41 0.52 13.13
C LEU A 35 -10.81 0.20 11.76
N ARG A 36 -9.55 -0.23 11.70
CA ARG A 36 -8.83 -0.57 10.46
C ARG A 36 -8.81 0.54 9.41
N LYS A 37 -8.87 1.80 9.86
CA LYS A 37 -8.91 2.97 8.97
C LYS A 37 -7.60 3.15 8.17
N SER A 38 -6.47 2.70 8.70
CA SER A 38 -5.14 2.81 8.06
C SER A 38 -4.92 1.85 6.89
N VAL A 39 -5.79 0.84 6.74
CA VAL A 39 -5.65 -0.23 5.75
C VAL A 39 -6.76 -0.24 4.70
N ILE A 40 -7.60 0.79 4.65
CA ILE A 40 -8.65 0.93 3.63
C ILE A 40 -7.98 1.17 2.27
N PRO A 41 -8.15 0.29 1.26
CA PRO A 41 -7.44 0.42 0.00
C PRO A 41 -7.78 1.71 -0.75
N LEU A 42 -6.76 2.32 -1.35
CA LEU A 42 -6.93 3.42 -2.28
C LEU A 42 -7.45 2.87 -3.62
N LYS A 43 -8.46 3.53 -4.19
CA LYS A 43 -9.12 3.08 -5.43
C LYS A 43 -8.28 3.30 -6.68
N ARG A 44 -7.29 4.19 -6.62
CA ARG A 44 -6.45 4.57 -7.76
C ARG A 44 -5.01 4.10 -7.56
N PRO A 45 -4.31 3.71 -8.64
CA PRO A 45 -2.87 3.58 -8.61
C PRO A 45 -2.22 4.96 -8.42
N VAL A 46 -0.99 4.97 -7.92
CA VAL A 46 -0.19 6.18 -7.72
C VAL A 46 1.18 6.02 -8.36
N LYS A 47 1.85 7.13 -8.65
CA LYS A 47 3.27 7.12 -9.01
C LYS A 47 4.17 7.24 -7.77
N PRO A 48 5.47 6.88 -7.86
CA PRO A 48 6.37 6.92 -6.72
C PRO A 48 6.52 8.34 -6.15
N GLU A 49 6.47 9.37 -7.00
CA GLU A 49 6.58 10.78 -6.59
C GLU A 49 5.39 11.26 -5.74
N GLU A 50 4.23 10.57 -5.83
CA GLU A 50 3.05 10.89 -5.03
C GLU A 50 3.14 10.32 -3.60
N LEU A 51 4.17 9.51 -3.28
CA LEU A 51 4.33 8.92 -1.95
C LEU A 51 4.97 9.88 -0.92
N GLU A 52 5.74 10.86 -1.38
CA GLU A 52 6.53 11.74 -0.49
C GLU A 52 5.72 12.85 0.19
N PHE A 53 4.46 13.07 -0.23
CA PHE A 53 3.64 14.20 0.18
C PHE A 53 2.28 13.81 0.81
N ASP A 54 2.14 12.57 1.29
CA ASP A 54 0.90 11.97 1.84
C ASP A 54 0.88 11.94 3.39
#